data_AF-A0A9D5A0R9-F1
#
_entry.id   AF-A0A9D5A0R9-F1
#
_cell.length_a   1.000
_cell.length_b   1.000
_cell.length_c   1.000
_cell.angle_alpha   90.00
_cell.angle_beta   90.00
_cell.angle_gamma   90.00
#
_symmetry.space_group_name_H-M   'P 1'
#
loop_
_entity.id
_entity.type
_entity.pdbx_description
1 polymer ?
#
loop_
_entity_poly.entity_id
_entity_poly.type
_entity_poly.pdbx_seq_one_letter_code
_entity_poly.pdbx_strand_id
1 'polypeptide(L)'
;MDNCISQAICASSMNDPIRESLTNTLESRDITEHGPSYWSSIGQSDPSVIETLLYRLYSKICLVIDIHVKPFQDYVNDGFPIYSAKAIRFRLGRARDPMEIDSNFVLHDEMAFSRLSIWTYTSPIFPMSQENKLQHFKLPEPVLCIRGFLLVELLGSVQEIEEK
;
A
#
# COMPACT_ATOMS: atom_id res chain seq x y z
N MET A 1 17.35 -7.78 9.62
CA MET A 1 15.96 -8.29 9.52
C MET A 1 15.14 -7.02 9.42
N ASP A 2 15.04 -6.45 8.21
CA ASP A 2 14.77 -5.01 8.06
C ASP A 2 13.35 -4.76 7.51
N ASN A 3 12.64 -5.83 7.15
CA ASN A 3 11.25 -5.77 6.73
C ASN A 3 10.33 -6.14 7.90
N CYS A 4 9.53 -5.17 8.36
CA CYS A 4 8.56 -5.34 9.43
C CYS A 4 7.20 -5.85 8.95
N ILE A 5 6.99 -5.95 7.64
CA ILE A 5 5.74 -6.42 7.04
C ILE A 5 5.82 -7.94 6.82
N SER A 6 4.84 -8.68 7.32
CA SER A 6 4.75 -10.13 7.09
C SER A 6 3.84 -10.52 5.94
N GLN A 7 2.78 -9.75 5.72
CA GLN A 7 1.72 -10.15 4.81
C GLN A 7 1.01 -8.93 4.24
N ALA A 8 0.77 -8.97 2.94
CA ALA A 8 -0.15 -8.07 2.26
C ALA A 8 -1.56 -8.68 2.37
N ILE A 9 -2.51 -7.92 2.92
CA ILE A 9 -3.83 -8.45 3.28
C ILE A 9 -4.84 -8.18 2.16
N CYS A 10 -4.91 -6.92 1.71
CA CYS A 10 -5.95 -6.44 0.81
C CYS A 10 -5.65 -5.01 0.35
N ALA A 11 -6.32 -4.63 -0.73
CA ALA A 11 -6.27 -3.30 -1.32
C ALA A 11 -7.70 -2.78 -1.54
N SER A 12 -7.88 -1.47 -1.67
CA SER A 12 -9.15 -0.84 -2.06
C SER A 12 -9.70 -1.39 -3.38
N SER A 13 -8.80 -1.61 -4.34
CA SER A 13 -9.12 -2.18 -5.64
C SER A 13 -7.91 -2.95 -6.20
N MET A 14 -8.13 -3.71 -7.27
CA MET A 14 -7.06 -4.42 -7.97
C MET A 14 -7.46 -4.60 -9.43
N ASN A 15 -6.61 -4.17 -10.36
CA ASN A 15 -6.91 -4.19 -11.78
C ASN A 15 -6.73 -5.59 -12.40
N ASP A 16 -5.55 -6.19 -12.27
CA ASP A 16 -5.30 -7.59 -12.64
C ASP A 16 -4.81 -8.40 -11.42
N PRO A 17 -5.63 -9.27 -10.82
CA PRO A 17 -5.23 -10.03 -9.62
C PRO A 17 -4.16 -11.10 -9.86
N ILE A 18 -3.90 -11.46 -11.12
CA ILE A 18 -2.86 -12.44 -11.47
C ILE A 18 -1.51 -11.74 -11.63
N ARG A 19 -1.50 -10.59 -12.33
CA ARG A 19 -0.25 -9.89 -12.70
C ARG A 19 0.09 -8.75 -11.76
N GLU A 20 -0.90 -8.03 -11.26
CA GLU A 20 -0.80 -6.77 -10.53
C GLU A 20 -1.21 -6.95 -9.06
N SER A 21 -0.80 -8.09 -8.51
CA SER A 21 -1.19 -8.53 -7.17
C SER A 21 -0.58 -7.67 -6.09
N LEU A 22 -1.33 -7.45 -5.02
CA LEU A 22 -0.85 -6.79 -3.80
C LEU A 22 0.43 -7.45 -3.25
N THR A 23 0.59 -8.76 -3.38
CA THR A 23 1.79 -9.48 -2.90
C THR A 23 3.07 -9.00 -3.58
N ASN A 24 2.98 -8.48 -4.81
CA ASN A 24 4.12 -7.92 -5.54
C ASN A 24 4.72 -6.70 -4.83
N THR A 25 3.93 -5.97 -4.02
CA THR A 25 4.44 -4.83 -3.24
C THR A 25 5.42 -5.23 -2.12
N LEU A 26 5.54 -6.53 -1.83
CA LEU A 26 6.54 -7.08 -0.90
C LEU A 26 7.84 -7.48 -1.61
N GLU A 27 7.84 -7.52 -2.95
CA GLU A 27 9.02 -7.76 -3.76
C GLU A 27 9.72 -6.42 -4.01
N SER A 28 11.05 -6.40 -3.85
CA SER A 28 11.84 -5.17 -4.00
C SER A 28 12.28 -4.92 -5.45
N ARG A 29 12.18 -5.93 -6.31
CA ARG A 29 12.56 -5.89 -7.72
C ARG A 29 11.38 -5.48 -8.60
N ASP A 30 11.59 -4.53 -9.52
CA ASP A 30 10.55 -4.13 -10.49
C ASP A 30 10.21 -5.25 -11.47
N ILE A 31 11.16 -6.15 -11.73
CA ILE A 31 11.01 -7.28 -12.65
C ILE A 31 11.53 -8.54 -11.96
N THR A 32 10.69 -9.57 -11.98
CA THR A 32 11.00 -10.94 -11.53
C THR A 32 11.06 -11.87 -12.73
N GLU A 33 11.35 -13.15 -12.48
CA GLU A 33 11.22 -14.20 -13.50
C GLU A 33 9.77 -14.36 -14.03
N HIS A 34 8.78 -13.82 -13.34
CA HIS A 34 7.37 -13.84 -13.75
C HIS A 34 6.94 -12.52 -14.45
N GLY A 35 7.89 -11.62 -14.69
CA GLY A 35 7.66 -10.33 -15.33
C GLY A 35 7.61 -9.17 -14.33
N PRO A 36 6.98 -8.04 -14.71
CA PRO A 36 6.83 -6.88 -13.84
C PRO A 36 6.20 -7.22 -12.49
N SER A 37 6.71 -6.64 -11.41
CA SER A 37 6.22 -6.86 -10.05
C SER A 37 5.73 -5.54 -9.47
N TYR A 38 4.42 -5.31 -9.57
CA TYR A 38 3.76 -4.14 -9.02
C TYR A 38 2.32 -4.48 -8.62
N TRP A 39 1.69 -3.53 -7.93
CA TRP A 39 0.25 -3.50 -7.73
C TRP A 39 -0.30 -2.25 -8.41
N SER A 40 -1.52 -2.36 -8.92
CA SER A 40 -2.30 -1.25 -9.48
C SER A 40 -3.76 -1.37 -9.09
N SER A 41 -4.35 -0.21 -8.83
CA SER A 41 -5.78 -0.04 -8.69
C SER A 41 -6.48 -0.16 -10.05
N ILE A 42 -7.80 -0.38 -10.01
CA ILE A 42 -8.68 -0.19 -11.17
C ILE A 42 -8.71 1.30 -11.58
N GLY A 43 -8.47 2.19 -10.61
CA GLY A 43 -8.52 3.62 -10.80
C GLY A 43 -9.92 4.16 -10.61
N GLN A 44 -9.98 5.47 -10.40
CA GLN A 44 -11.21 6.21 -10.17
C GLN A 44 -11.15 7.54 -10.93
N SER A 45 -12.27 7.92 -11.55
CA SER A 45 -12.37 9.22 -12.22
C SER A 45 -12.36 10.40 -11.25
N ASP A 46 -12.79 10.17 -10.01
CA ASP A 46 -12.76 11.18 -8.96
C ASP A 46 -11.40 11.15 -8.23
N PRO A 47 -10.56 12.19 -8.38
CA PRO A 47 -9.23 12.25 -7.76
C PRO A 47 -9.27 12.43 -6.24
N SER A 48 -10.46 12.64 -5.65
CA SER A 48 -10.65 12.67 -4.21
C SER A 48 -10.76 11.27 -3.59
N VAL A 49 -10.98 10.24 -4.41
CA VAL A 49 -10.96 8.86 -3.94
C VAL A 49 -9.53 8.45 -3.63
N ILE A 50 -9.36 7.82 -2.46
CA ILE A 50 -8.07 7.35 -1.96
C ILE A 50 -7.96 5.88 -2.34
N GLU A 51 -6.80 5.47 -2.83
CA GLU A 51 -6.49 4.05 -2.98
C GLU A 51 -5.70 3.57 -1.76
N THR A 52 -5.99 2.37 -1.26
CA THR A 52 -5.44 1.88 -0.01
C THR A 52 -4.85 0.49 -0.12
N LEU A 53 -3.79 0.24 0.68
CA LEU A 53 -3.11 -1.04 0.80
C LEU A 53 -2.96 -1.37 2.29
N LEU A 54 -3.43 -2.54 2.72
CA LEU A 54 -3.34 -2.98 4.10
C LEU A 54 -2.33 -4.11 4.26
N TYR A 55 -1.46 -3.96 5.26
CA TYR A 55 -0.40 -4.89 5.59
C TYR A 55 -0.45 -5.33 7.06
N ARG A 56 -0.09 -6.59 7.30
CA ARG A 56 0.17 -7.13 8.64
C ARG A 56 1.63 -6.95 8.99
N LEU A 57 1.92 -6.50 10.21
CA LEU A 57 3.28 -6.44 10.72
C LEU A 57 3.72 -7.79 11.30
N TYR A 58 4.98 -8.15 11.09
CA TYR A 58 5.56 -9.47 11.41
C TYR A 58 5.58 -9.78 12.90
N SER A 59 6.02 -8.83 13.71
CA SER A 59 6.15 -9.02 15.15
C SER A 59 4.88 -8.62 15.87
N LYS A 60 4.59 -9.30 16.98
CA LYS A 60 3.58 -8.85 17.96
C LYS A 60 3.91 -7.47 18.51
N ILE A 61 5.16 -7.04 18.49
CA ILE A 61 5.60 -5.69 18.86
C ILE A 61 6.58 -5.20 17.80
N CYS A 62 6.25 -4.12 17.13
CA CYS A 62 7.07 -3.50 16.08
C CYS A 62 7.21 -2.01 16.36
N LEU A 63 8.44 -1.48 16.26
CA LEU A 63 8.70 -0.05 16.30
C LEU A 63 8.92 0.43 14.86
N VAL A 64 7.97 1.19 14.34
CA VAL A 64 8.01 1.71 12.96
C VAL A 64 8.61 3.11 12.98
N ILE A 65 9.67 3.32 12.20
CA ILE A 65 10.41 4.58 12.14
C ILE A 65 10.42 5.21 10.74
N ASP A 66 10.41 4.36 9.72
CA ASP A 66 10.56 4.74 8.32
C ASP A 66 9.84 3.68 7.48
N ILE A 67 9.14 4.14 6.46
CA ILE A 67 8.36 3.29 5.55
C ILE A 67 8.85 3.58 4.15
N HIS A 68 9.18 2.52 3.40
CA HIS A 68 9.76 2.67 2.06
C HIS A 68 8.74 2.27 1.01
N VAL A 69 8.56 3.10 -0.01
CA VAL A 69 7.64 2.85 -1.12
C VAL A 69 8.35 3.22 -2.41
N LYS A 70 8.19 2.40 -3.44
CA LYS A 70 8.76 2.62 -4.76
C LYS A 70 7.64 2.64 -5.80
N PRO A 71 7.42 3.76 -6.51
CA PRO A 71 6.55 3.78 -7.69
C PRO A 71 7.04 2.84 -8.78
N PHE A 72 6.10 2.27 -9.54
CA PHE A 72 6.42 1.43 -10.69
C PHE A 72 6.55 2.28 -11.95
N GLN A 73 7.50 1.91 -12.82
CA GLN A 73 7.63 2.49 -14.16
C GLN A 73 7.24 1.45 -15.19
N ASP A 74 6.34 1.81 -16.08
CA ASP A 74 6.03 0.98 -17.22
C ASP A 74 7.19 0.96 -18.20
N TYR A 75 7.55 -0.23 -18.66
CA TYR A 75 8.59 -0.46 -19.66
C TYR A 75 8.03 -0.81 -21.04
N VAL A 76 6.70 -0.98 -21.13
CA VAL A 76 5.98 -1.41 -22.34
C VAL A 76 5.32 -0.22 -23.03
N ASN A 77 4.69 0.67 -22.25
CA ASN A 77 3.96 1.82 -22.78
C ASN A 77 4.88 2.96 -23.21
N ASP A 78 4.48 3.67 -24.28
CA ASP A 78 5.25 4.77 -24.85
C ASP A 78 5.41 5.91 -23.85
N GLY A 79 6.60 6.52 -23.82
CA GLY A 79 6.95 7.54 -22.84
C GLY A 79 7.31 7.01 -21.43
N PHE A 80 7.23 5.71 -21.18
CA PHE A 80 7.62 5.06 -19.92
C PHE A 80 6.96 5.68 -18.67
N PRO A 81 5.61 5.70 -18.60
CA PRO A 81 4.89 6.36 -17.52
C PRO A 81 5.29 5.82 -16.15
N ILE A 82 5.29 6.71 -15.16
CA ILE A 82 5.54 6.38 -13.77
C ILE A 82 4.21 6.37 -13.03
N TYR A 83 3.81 5.21 -12.54
CA TYR A 83 2.61 5.04 -11.74
C TYR A 83 2.94 5.37 -10.28
N SER A 84 2.72 6.63 -9.92
CA SER A 84 2.87 7.13 -8.55
C SER A 84 1.62 7.93 -8.14
N ALA A 85 1.25 7.83 -6.87
CA ALA A 85 0.33 8.79 -6.28
C ALA A 85 0.99 10.17 -6.20
N LYS A 86 0.19 11.23 -6.01
CA LYS A 86 0.72 12.59 -5.75
C LYS A 86 1.23 12.73 -4.32
N ALA A 87 0.56 12.05 -3.39
CA ALA A 87 0.86 12.09 -1.98
C ALA A 87 0.50 10.76 -1.30
N ILE A 88 1.07 10.53 -0.13
CA ILE A 88 0.89 9.30 0.64
C ILE A 88 0.70 9.61 2.13
N ARG A 89 -0.13 8.81 2.80
CA ARG A 89 -0.32 8.85 4.25
C ARG A 89 -0.30 7.44 4.81
N PHE A 90 0.20 7.30 6.03
CA PHE A 90 0.28 6.02 6.72
C PHE A 90 -0.57 6.03 7.97
N ARG A 91 -1.30 4.94 8.21
CA ARG A 91 -1.96 4.68 9.50
C ARG A 91 -1.43 3.40 10.11
N LEU A 92 -1.18 3.47 11.40
CA LEU A 92 -0.72 2.35 12.19
C LEU A 92 -1.76 2.07 13.27
N GLY A 93 -2.12 0.80 13.42
CA GLY A 93 -3.21 0.41 14.29
C GLY A 93 -3.18 -1.07 14.63
N ARG A 94 -4.27 -1.56 15.18
CA ARG A 94 -4.48 -2.97 15.54
C ARG A 94 -5.88 -3.42 15.16
N ALA A 95 -6.11 -4.73 15.06
CA ALA A 95 -7.44 -5.29 14.91
C ALA A 95 -8.31 -4.95 16.14
N ARG A 96 -9.60 -4.70 15.92
CA ARG A 96 -10.63 -4.67 16.97
C ARG A 96 -10.85 -6.07 17.53
N ASP A 97 -11.07 -7.03 16.65
CA ASP A 97 -11.15 -8.44 16.97
C ASP A 97 -10.04 -9.21 16.21
N PRO A 98 -9.09 -9.84 16.92
CA PRO A 98 -8.07 -10.66 16.29
C PRO A 98 -8.60 -11.83 15.44
N MET A 99 -9.79 -12.36 15.73
CA MET A 99 -10.35 -13.50 14.98
C MET A 99 -10.94 -13.09 13.61
N GLU A 100 -11.34 -11.82 13.44
CA GLU A 100 -11.97 -11.32 12.20
C GLU A 100 -10.97 -11.09 11.06
N ILE A 101 -9.66 -10.97 11.34
CA ILE A 101 -8.62 -10.74 10.32
C ILE A 101 -7.81 -12.02 10.01
N ASP A 102 -7.90 -13.06 10.85
CA ASP A 102 -7.33 -14.39 10.57
C ASP A 102 -8.26 -15.26 9.70
N SER A 103 -9.55 -14.92 9.66
CA SER A 103 -10.47 -15.48 8.69
C SER A 103 -10.22 -14.79 7.35
N ASN A 104 -10.05 -15.58 6.27
CA ASN A 104 -9.82 -15.14 4.89
C ASN A 104 -10.99 -14.34 4.29
N PHE A 105 -11.58 -13.40 5.03
CA PHE A 105 -12.48 -12.42 4.47
C PHE A 105 -11.65 -11.54 3.55
N VAL A 106 -11.91 -11.68 2.25
CA VAL A 106 -11.47 -10.70 1.28
C VAL A 106 -12.22 -9.42 1.62
N LEU A 107 -11.51 -8.52 2.28
CA LEU A 107 -12.01 -7.20 2.60
C LEU A 107 -12.03 -6.42 1.29
N HIS A 108 -13.18 -6.48 0.62
CA HIS A 108 -13.41 -5.84 -0.66
C HIS A 108 -13.80 -4.35 -0.55
N ASP A 109 -13.81 -3.79 0.67
CA ASP A 109 -14.34 -2.44 0.92
C ASP A 109 -13.55 -1.74 2.05
N GLU A 110 -13.21 -0.47 1.81
CA GLU A 110 -12.61 0.45 2.78
C GLU A 110 -13.40 0.54 4.09
N MET A 111 -14.74 0.43 4.03
CA MET A 111 -15.57 0.37 5.23
C MET A 111 -15.22 -0.82 6.11
N ALA A 112 -14.83 -1.95 5.52
CA ALA A 112 -14.42 -3.12 6.28
C ALA A 112 -13.09 -2.86 7.01
N PHE A 113 -12.13 -2.16 6.40
CA PHE A 113 -10.87 -1.77 7.07
C PHE A 113 -11.09 -0.89 8.29
N SER A 114 -11.92 0.14 8.12
CA SER A 114 -12.26 1.09 9.19
C SER A 114 -13.00 0.41 10.34
N ARG A 115 -13.89 -0.53 10.03
CA ARG A 115 -14.64 -1.29 11.03
C ARG A 115 -13.76 -2.27 11.80
N LEU A 116 -12.83 -2.94 11.13
CA LEU A 116 -12.02 -4.00 11.75
C LEU A 116 -10.80 -3.48 12.50
N SER A 117 -10.42 -2.22 12.31
CA SER A 117 -9.18 -1.67 12.88
C SER A 117 -9.43 -0.54 13.89
N ILE A 118 -8.50 -0.42 14.84
CA ILE A 118 -8.33 0.75 15.70
C ILE A 118 -7.01 1.39 15.29
N TRP A 119 -7.10 2.55 14.63
CA TRP A 119 -5.93 3.35 14.27
C TRP A 119 -5.48 4.15 15.48
N THR A 120 -4.25 3.91 15.93
CA THR A 120 -3.64 4.59 17.07
C THR A 120 -2.70 5.70 16.63
N TYR A 121 -2.31 5.69 15.36
CA TYR A 121 -1.45 6.70 14.77
C TYR A 121 -1.85 6.96 13.31
N THR A 122 -1.73 8.21 12.89
CA THR A 122 -1.89 8.67 11.51
C THR A 122 -0.76 9.65 11.24
N SER A 123 0.01 9.39 10.19
CA SER A 123 1.13 10.24 9.82
C SER A 123 0.64 11.57 9.21
N PRO A 124 1.53 12.57 9.09
CA PRO A 124 1.35 13.63 8.10
C PRO A 124 1.16 13.04 6.69
N ILE A 125 0.64 13.86 5.78
CA ILE A 125 0.64 13.55 4.36
C ILE A 125 2.02 13.92 3.81
N PHE A 126 2.66 12.97 3.13
CA PHE A 126 3.94 13.19 2.48
C PHE A 126 3.74 13.34 0.97
N PRO A 127 4.45 14.27 0.30
CA PRO A 127 4.48 14.29 -1.16
C PRO A 127 5.22 13.05 -1.68
N MET A 128 4.73 12.47 -2.77
CA MET A 128 5.44 11.40 -3.48
C MET A 128 6.14 11.95 -4.72
N SER A 129 7.42 11.60 -4.91
CA SER A 129 8.12 11.91 -6.16
C SER A 129 7.59 11.04 -7.30
N GLN A 130 7.46 11.63 -8.49
CA GLN A 130 7.09 10.91 -9.72
C GLN A 130 8.35 10.30 -10.35
N GLU A 131 9.06 9.46 -9.59
CA GLU A 131 10.33 8.82 -9.99
C GLU A 131 10.32 7.34 -9.63
N ASN A 132 10.89 6.50 -10.49
CA ASN A 132 11.10 5.08 -10.24
C ASN A 132 12.29 4.84 -9.28
N LYS A 133 12.15 5.28 -8.03
CA LYS A 133 13.15 5.16 -6.98
C LYS A 133 12.49 4.80 -5.66
N LEU A 134 13.24 4.09 -4.82
CA LEU A 134 12.81 3.80 -3.46
C LEU A 134 12.75 5.12 -2.67
N GLN A 135 11.56 5.51 -2.23
CA GLN A 135 11.32 6.72 -1.45
C GLN A 135 11.22 6.35 0.03
N HIS A 136 11.80 7.19 0.89
CA HIS A 136 11.85 7.00 2.34
C HIS A 136 10.90 7.98 3.03
N PHE A 137 9.92 7.44 3.75
CA PHE A 137 8.95 8.22 4.51
C PHE A 137 9.18 8.07 6.00
N LYS A 138 10.08 8.90 6.52
CA LYS A 138 10.40 8.93 7.94
C LYS A 138 9.23 9.51 8.74
N LEU A 139 8.79 8.77 9.75
CA LEU A 139 7.76 9.25 10.66
C LEU A 139 8.35 10.34 11.58
N PRO A 140 7.57 11.38 11.95
CA PRO A 140 8.04 12.43 12.87
C PRO A 140 8.54 11.87 14.20
N GLU A 141 7.90 10.81 14.69
CA GLU A 141 8.28 10.08 15.89
C GLU A 141 8.18 8.56 15.64
N PRO A 142 9.03 7.73 16.28
CA PRO A 142 8.89 6.28 16.25
C PRO A 142 7.53 5.83 16.78
N VAL A 143 6.85 4.94 16.06
CA VAL A 143 5.51 4.47 16.43
C VAL A 143 5.56 3.01 16.88
N LEU A 144 5.17 2.76 18.13
CA LEU A 144 5.04 1.42 18.67
C LEU A 144 3.71 0.78 18.23
N CYS A 145 3.80 -0.34 17.54
CA CYS A 145 2.66 -1.12 17.06
C CYS A 145 2.63 -2.48 17.75
N ILE A 146 1.50 -2.81 18.40
CA ILE A 146 1.32 -4.10 19.07
C ILE A 146 0.26 -4.91 18.31
N ARG A 147 0.67 -6.06 17.74
CA ARG A 147 -0.13 -6.90 16.83
C ARG A 147 -0.72 -6.04 15.71
N GLY A 148 0.17 -5.26 15.10
CA GLY A 148 -0.20 -4.08 14.35
C GLY A 148 -0.45 -4.32 12.87
N PHE A 149 -1.19 -3.38 12.29
CA PHE A 149 -1.44 -3.25 10.87
C PHE A 149 -0.92 -1.90 10.37
N LEU A 150 -0.47 -1.89 9.13
CA LEU A 150 -0.10 -0.69 8.39
C LEU A 150 -1.11 -0.51 7.25
N LEU A 151 -1.81 0.61 7.24
CA LEU A 151 -2.58 1.07 6.10
C LEU A 151 -1.78 2.15 5.37
N VAL A 152 -1.58 1.94 4.08
CA VAL A 152 -1.02 2.92 3.15
C VAL A 152 -2.19 3.55 2.42
N GLU A 153 -2.30 4.88 2.46
CA GLU A 153 -3.27 5.68 1.73
C GLU A 153 -2.55 6.45 0.63
N LEU A 154 -2.87 6.15 -0.62
CA LEU A 154 -2.35 6.78 -1.84
C LEU A 154 -3.35 7.85 -2.30
N LEU A 155 -2.94 9.11 -2.25
CA LEU A 155 -3.80 10.26 -2.51
C LEU A 155 -3.54 10.88 -3.88
N GLY A 156 -4.61 11.25 -4.56
CA GLY A 156 -4.56 11.97 -5.84
C GLY A 156 -3.99 11.14 -6.98
N SER A 157 -4.16 9.81 -6.91
CA SER A 157 -3.88 8.90 -8.02
C SER A 157 -4.75 9.30 -9.22
N VAL A 158 -4.12 9.54 -10.36
CA VAL A 158 -4.81 9.73 -11.63
C VAL A 158 -4.28 8.63 -12.53
N GLN A 159 -5.01 7.52 -12.66
CA GLN A 159 -4.80 6.67 -13.82
C GLN A 159 -5.46 7.39 -14.98
N GLU A 160 -4.64 7.90 -15.91
CA GLU A 160 -5.16 8.21 -17.24
C GLU A 160 -5.66 6.88 -17.79
N ILE A 161 -6.97 6.79 -17.98
CA ILE A 161 -7.62 5.65 -18.61
C ILE A 161 -6.96 5.53 -19.99
N GLU A 162 -6.17 4.49 -20.22
CA GLU A 162 -5.90 4.05 -21.58
C GLU A 162 -7.24 3.59 -22.15
N GLU A 163 -7.90 4.47 -22.92
CA GLU A 163 -8.95 4.06 -23.83
C GLU A 163 -8.32 3.03 -24.78
N LYS A 164 -8.63 1.76 -24.54
CA LYS A 164 -8.23 0.62 -25.37
C LYS A 164 -8.96 0.62 -26.70
#